data_AF-A0A7C7A502-F1
#
_entry.id   AF-A0A7C7A502-F1
#
_cell.length_a   1.000
_cell.length_b   1.000
_cell.length_c   1.000
_cell.angle_alpha   90.00
_cell.angle_beta   90.00
_cell.angle_gamma   90.00
#
_symmetry.space_group_name_H-M   'P 1'
#
loop_
_entity.id
_entity.type
_entity.pdbx_description
1 polymer ?
#
loop_
_entity_poly.entity_id
_entity_poly.type
_entity_poly.pdbx_seq_one_letter_code
_entity_poly.pdbx_strand_id
1 'polypeptide(L)'
;MNYFRYKSYNEDLRYTPVENIFINHYMPNAPGDYVKVYLLGLKCSYSIKTNRLSDDIIAKTINITPEEVEKAWKYWEEQGIINIIQNDLNQERIIEFIDLKEKMLNIKGEEEKPAKNSVDRIIKARQNIKIREMFDYIRKISGRELSQNEIFAFLDWIEEYNFSPEIVVMIVEDCYSRNK
;
A
#
# COMPACT_ATOMS: atom_id res chain seq x y z
N MET A 1 -7.42 12.36 -31.25
CA MET A 1 -7.18 11.62 -29.99
C MET A 1 -7.89 10.28 -30.13
N ASN A 2 -7.20 9.17 -29.88
CA ASN A 2 -7.73 7.83 -30.15
C ASN A 2 -8.19 7.15 -28.85
N TYR A 3 -9.34 6.46 -28.91
CA TYR A 3 -9.85 5.62 -27.81
C TYR A 3 -9.67 4.15 -28.17
N PHE A 4 -8.91 3.42 -27.37
CA PHE A 4 -8.61 2.00 -27.59
C PHE A 4 -9.54 1.15 -26.72
N ARG A 5 -10.20 0.15 -27.32
CA ARG A 5 -11.11 -0.77 -26.62
C ARG A 5 -10.97 -2.17 -27.19
N TYR A 6 -10.78 -3.14 -26.31
CA TYR A 6 -10.86 -4.56 -26.63
C TYR A 6 -12.29 -5.07 -26.42
N LYS A 7 -12.94 -5.59 -27.48
CA LYS A 7 -14.31 -6.13 -27.42
C LYS A 7 -14.27 -7.65 -27.50
N SER A 8 -14.69 -8.32 -26.43
CA SER A 8 -14.91 -9.77 -26.39
C SER A 8 -16.34 -10.03 -25.90
N TYR A 9 -17.04 -10.96 -26.56
CA TYR A 9 -18.46 -11.23 -26.35
C TYR A 9 -18.73 -12.42 -25.42
N ASN A 10 -17.76 -13.31 -25.25
CA ASN A 10 -17.86 -14.48 -24.38
C ASN A 10 -16.79 -14.38 -23.29
N GLU A 11 -17.23 -14.34 -22.04
CA GLU A 11 -16.37 -14.27 -20.87
C GLU A 11 -15.61 -15.58 -20.63
N ASP A 12 -16.21 -16.73 -20.95
CA ASP A 12 -15.64 -18.06 -20.74
C ASP A 12 -14.44 -18.34 -21.68
N LEU A 13 -14.32 -17.59 -22.78
CA LEU A 13 -13.18 -17.66 -23.68
C LEU A 13 -12.00 -16.78 -23.24
N ARG A 14 -12.13 -16.07 -22.12
CA ARG A 14 -11.05 -15.27 -21.54
C ARG A 14 -10.19 -16.14 -20.63
N TYR A 15 -9.03 -15.59 -20.27
CA TYR A 15 -8.13 -16.19 -19.29
C TYR A 15 -7.96 -15.23 -18.10
N THR A 16 -7.67 -15.80 -16.95
CA THR A 16 -7.25 -15.08 -15.75
C THR A 16 -5.79 -15.39 -15.52
N PRO A 17 -4.87 -14.42 -15.68
CA PRO A 17 -3.47 -14.67 -15.42
C PRO A 17 -3.25 -14.88 -13.92
N VAL A 18 -2.66 -16.00 -13.55
CA VAL A 18 -2.25 -16.33 -12.17
C VAL A 18 -0.73 -16.43 -12.16
N GLU A 19 -0.09 -15.72 -11.25
CA GLU A 19 1.37 -15.75 -11.14
C GLU A 19 1.85 -17.12 -10.62
N ASN A 20 2.92 -17.67 -11.21
CA ASN A 20 3.50 -18.93 -10.74
C ASN A 20 3.99 -18.84 -9.28
N ILE A 21 4.32 -17.63 -8.79
CA ILE A 21 4.67 -17.40 -7.38
C ILE A 21 3.51 -17.79 -6.47
N PHE A 22 2.26 -17.44 -6.84
CA PHE A 22 1.06 -17.86 -6.11
C PHE A 22 0.96 -19.39 -6.06
N ILE A 23 1.07 -20.03 -7.23
CA ILE A 23 0.93 -21.48 -7.40
C ILE A 23 1.99 -22.23 -6.58
N ASN A 24 3.23 -21.75 -6.58
CA ASN A 24 4.34 -22.44 -5.95
C ASN A 24 4.44 -22.21 -4.43
N HIS A 25 4.08 -21.02 -3.95
CA HIS A 25 4.38 -20.62 -2.57
C HIS A 25 3.16 -20.38 -1.68
N TYR A 26 2.00 -20.07 -2.26
CA TYR A 26 0.80 -19.69 -1.50
C TYR A 26 -0.31 -20.73 -1.62
N MET A 27 -0.59 -21.20 -2.85
CA MET A 27 -1.63 -22.18 -3.15
C MET A 27 -1.47 -23.53 -2.41
N PRO A 28 -0.27 -24.14 -2.28
CA PRO A 28 -0.17 -25.53 -1.79
C PRO A 28 -0.59 -25.70 -0.32
N ASN A 29 -0.43 -24.66 0.50
CA ASN A 29 -0.72 -24.71 1.93
C ASN A 29 -2.12 -24.16 2.27
N ALA A 30 -2.82 -23.57 1.29
CA ALA A 30 -4.12 -22.97 1.50
C ALA A 30 -5.26 -24.00 1.39
N PRO A 31 -6.36 -23.86 2.14
CA PRO A 31 -7.56 -24.65 1.92
C PRO A 31 -8.07 -24.52 0.48
N GLY A 32 -8.56 -25.62 -0.11
CA GLY A 32 -9.01 -25.64 -1.50
C GLY A 32 -10.09 -24.59 -1.81
N ASP A 33 -11.02 -24.36 -0.88
CA ASP A 33 -12.05 -23.34 -1.05
C ASP A 33 -11.48 -21.92 -0.99
N TYR A 34 -10.42 -21.68 -0.22
CA TYR A 34 -9.78 -20.37 -0.15
C TYR A 34 -9.06 -20.04 -1.46
N VAL A 35 -8.46 -21.06 -2.11
CA VAL A 35 -7.90 -20.94 -3.46
C VAL A 35 -8.99 -20.59 -4.47
N LYS A 36 -10.18 -21.23 -4.39
CA LYS A 36 -11.31 -20.88 -5.27
C LYS A 36 -11.77 -19.43 -5.06
N VAL A 37 -11.86 -18.98 -3.80
CA VAL A 37 -12.19 -17.58 -3.47
C VAL A 37 -11.18 -16.61 -4.08
N TYR A 38 -9.87 -16.87 -3.93
CA TYR A 38 -8.81 -16.06 -4.52
C TYR A 38 -8.93 -15.95 -6.04
N LEU A 39 -9.09 -17.09 -6.73
CA LEU A 39 -9.18 -17.14 -8.19
C LEU A 39 -10.44 -16.44 -8.73
N LEU A 40 -11.57 -16.55 -8.02
CA LEU A 40 -12.79 -15.83 -8.39
C LEU A 40 -12.62 -14.32 -8.23
N GLY A 41 -12.08 -13.86 -7.10
CA GLY A 41 -11.79 -12.43 -6.89
C GLY A 41 -10.80 -11.89 -7.92
N LEU A 42 -9.74 -12.64 -8.22
CA LEU A 42 -8.73 -12.27 -9.21
C LEU A 42 -9.34 -12.21 -10.62
N LYS A 43 -10.19 -13.17 -11.01
CA LYS A 43 -10.92 -13.11 -12.28
C LYS A 43 -11.73 -11.82 -12.38
N CYS A 44 -12.41 -11.45 -11.31
CA CYS A 44 -13.24 -10.25 -11.25
C CYS A 44 -12.43 -8.95 -11.33
N SER A 45 -11.23 -8.90 -10.73
CA SER A 45 -10.38 -7.69 -10.78
C SER A 45 -9.92 -7.33 -12.20
N TYR A 46 -9.77 -8.32 -13.09
CA TYR A 46 -9.45 -8.10 -14.50
C TYR A 46 -10.65 -7.70 -15.38
N SER A 47 -11.88 -7.69 -14.84
CA SER A 47 -13.08 -7.38 -15.60
C SER A 47 -13.61 -5.97 -15.34
N ILE A 48 -13.65 -5.13 -16.37
CA ILE A 48 -14.24 -3.78 -16.28
C ILE A 48 -15.75 -3.81 -15.98
N LYS A 49 -16.45 -4.93 -16.26
CA LYS A 49 -17.91 -5.05 -16.09
C LYS A 49 -18.34 -5.82 -14.84
N THR A 50 -17.48 -6.70 -14.33
CA THR A 50 -17.80 -7.63 -13.22
C THR A 50 -16.82 -7.49 -12.06
N ASN A 51 -16.22 -6.31 -11.89
CA ASN A 51 -15.29 -5.97 -10.79
C ASN A 51 -15.97 -5.85 -9.40
N ARG A 52 -17.26 -6.15 -9.28
CA ARG A 52 -18.01 -6.14 -8.03
C ARG A 52 -18.71 -7.47 -7.84
N LEU A 53 -18.24 -8.26 -6.88
CA LEU A 53 -18.93 -9.45 -6.37
C LEU A 53 -19.16 -9.29 -4.87
N SER A 54 -20.37 -9.63 -4.42
CA SER A 54 -20.65 -9.78 -3.00
C SER A 54 -20.21 -11.16 -2.51
N ASP A 55 -19.93 -11.28 -1.22
CA ASP A 55 -19.57 -12.55 -0.60
C ASP A 55 -20.68 -13.60 -0.77
N ASP A 56 -21.96 -13.19 -0.77
CA ASP A 56 -23.08 -14.08 -1.05
C ASP A 56 -23.01 -14.75 -2.44
N ILE A 57 -22.56 -14.00 -3.45
CA ILE A 57 -22.44 -14.53 -4.81
C ILE A 57 -21.28 -15.52 -4.87
N ILE A 58 -20.14 -15.18 -4.25
CA ILE A 58 -18.97 -16.06 -4.18
C ILE A 58 -19.34 -17.35 -3.46
N ALA A 59 -19.91 -17.23 -2.26
CA ALA A 59 -20.39 -18.33 -1.41
C ALA A 59 -21.29 -19.30 -2.19
N LYS A 60 -22.32 -18.77 -2.87
CA LYS A 60 -23.22 -19.57 -3.71
C LYS A 60 -22.51 -20.25 -4.88
N THR A 61 -21.55 -19.57 -5.50
CA THR A 61 -20.85 -20.08 -6.69
C THR A 61 -20.00 -21.31 -6.37
N ILE A 62 -19.36 -21.34 -5.20
CA ILE A 62 -18.45 -22.44 -4.80
C ILE A 62 -19.01 -23.31 -3.66
N ASN A 63 -20.28 -23.09 -3.30
CA ASN A 63 -21.04 -23.86 -2.32
C ASN A 63 -20.40 -23.86 -0.91
N ILE A 64 -20.10 -22.67 -0.40
CA ILE A 64 -19.63 -22.39 0.97
C ILE A 64 -20.50 -21.31 1.61
N THR A 65 -20.28 -20.95 2.89
CA THR A 65 -21.01 -19.84 3.53
C THR A 65 -20.32 -18.49 3.32
N PRO A 66 -21.06 -17.35 3.41
CA PRO A 66 -20.45 -16.02 3.37
C PRO A 66 -19.39 -15.81 4.46
N GLU A 67 -19.56 -16.40 5.64
CA GLU A 67 -18.56 -16.36 6.71
C GLU A 67 -17.27 -17.12 6.34
N GLU A 68 -17.37 -18.18 5.54
CA GLU A 68 -16.19 -18.89 5.00
C GLU A 68 -15.47 -18.06 3.93
N VAL A 69 -16.22 -17.29 3.13
CA VAL A 69 -15.64 -16.31 2.19
C VAL A 69 -14.88 -15.20 2.94
N GLU A 70 -15.48 -14.63 3.98
CA GLU A 70 -14.85 -13.63 4.86
C GLU A 70 -13.55 -14.17 5.48
N LYS A 71 -13.56 -15.40 5.97
CA LYS A 71 -12.36 -16.07 6.50
C LYS A 71 -11.29 -16.27 5.43
N ALA A 72 -11.67 -16.60 4.21
CA ALA A 72 -10.74 -16.74 3.10
C ALA A 72 -10.06 -15.40 2.77
N TRP A 73 -10.81 -14.29 2.77
CA TRP A 73 -10.21 -12.96 2.56
C TRP A 73 -9.23 -12.59 3.67
N LYS A 74 -9.60 -12.76 4.93
CA LYS A 74 -8.68 -12.50 6.06
C LYS A 74 -7.42 -13.35 5.98
N TYR A 75 -7.56 -14.63 5.62
CA TYR A 75 -6.41 -15.50 5.42
C TYR A 75 -5.45 -14.97 4.35
N TRP A 76 -5.94 -14.52 3.19
CA TRP A 76 -5.07 -14.00 2.14
C TRP A 76 -4.45 -12.65 2.47
N GLU A 77 -5.15 -11.81 3.23
CA GLU A 77 -4.61 -10.57 3.79
C GLU A 77 -3.49 -10.85 4.80
N GLU A 78 -3.65 -11.85 5.67
CA GLU A 78 -2.59 -12.30 6.59
C GLU A 78 -1.37 -12.87 5.86
N GLN A 79 -1.56 -13.51 4.71
CA GLN A 79 -0.46 -13.91 3.82
C GLN A 79 0.16 -12.70 3.06
N GLY A 80 -0.45 -11.52 3.16
CA GLY A 80 -0.01 -10.27 2.58
C GLY A 80 -0.02 -10.27 1.06
N ILE A 81 -0.88 -11.06 0.41
CA ILE A 81 -1.01 -11.10 -1.06
C ILE A 81 -2.24 -10.35 -1.57
N ILE A 82 -3.08 -9.88 -0.64
CA ILE A 82 -4.14 -8.91 -0.89
C ILE A 82 -4.15 -7.87 0.25
N ASN A 83 -4.82 -6.74 0.03
CA ASN A 83 -5.22 -5.80 1.07
C ASN A 83 -6.76 -5.69 1.09
N ILE A 84 -7.34 -5.58 2.29
CA ILE A 84 -8.77 -5.31 2.46
C ILE A 84 -8.92 -3.85 2.91
N ILE A 85 -9.47 -3.00 2.04
CA ILE A 85 -9.69 -1.58 2.33
C ILE A 85 -11.18 -1.38 2.58
N GLN A 86 -11.51 -0.96 3.80
CA GLN A 86 -12.88 -0.61 4.17
C GLN A 86 -13.09 0.89 3.98
N ASN A 87 -14.12 1.27 3.22
CA ASN A 87 -14.53 2.67 3.10
C ASN A 87 -15.70 2.96 4.04
N ASP A 88 -15.42 3.75 5.08
CA ASP A 88 -16.38 4.08 6.15
C ASP A 88 -17.58 4.91 5.67
N LEU A 89 -17.46 5.59 4.52
CA LEU A 89 -18.51 6.49 4.01
C LEU A 89 -19.59 5.77 3.21
N ASN A 90 -19.23 4.70 2.50
CA ASN A 90 -20.13 3.99 1.59
C ASN A 90 -20.28 2.50 1.90
N GLN A 91 -19.67 2.03 3.01
CA GLN A 91 -19.64 0.62 3.42
C GLN A 91 -19.07 -0.31 2.34
N GLU A 92 -18.31 0.23 1.38
CA GLU A 92 -17.70 -0.55 0.31
C GLU A 92 -16.40 -1.16 0.81
N ARG A 93 -16.27 -2.47 0.59
CA ARG A 93 -15.04 -3.22 0.86
C ARG A 93 -14.31 -3.45 -0.46
N ILE A 94 -13.08 -2.99 -0.54
CA ILE A 94 -12.20 -3.18 -1.69
C ILE A 94 -11.23 -4.30 -1.36
N ILE A 95 -11.17 -5.31 -2.23
CA ILE A 95 -10.18 -6.37 -2.18
C ILE A 95 -9.12 -6.06 -3.24
N GLU A 96 -7.95 -5.60 -2.79
CA GLU A 96 -6.84 -5.21 -3.66
C GLU A 96 -5.84 -6.36 -3.76
N PHE A 97 -5.58 -6.85 -4.98
CA PHE A 97 -4.59 -7.90 -5.22
C PHE A 97 -3.21 -7.30 -5.44
N ILE A 98 -2.19 -7.91 -4.84
CA ILE A 98 -0.80 -7.47 -4.94
C ILE A 98 -0.10 -8.24 -6.06
N ASP A 99 0.61 -7.55 -6.96
CA ASP A 99 1.50 -8.22 -7.92
C ASP A 99 2.67 -8.87 -7.16
N LEU A 100 2.74 -10.20 -7.22
CA LEU A 100 3.67 -10.99 -6.41
C LEU A 100 5.10 -10.88 -6.94
N LYS A 101 5.31 -10.71 -8.25
CA LYS A 101 6.63 -10.41 -8.81
C LYS A 101 7.12 -9.07 -8.27
N GLU A 102 6.27 -8.05 -8.27
CA GLU A 102 6.59 -6.73 -7.72
C GLU A 102 6.92 -6.81 -6.23
N LYS A 103 6.09 -7.51 -5.45
CA LYS A 103 6.33 -7.79 -4.03
C LYS A 103 7.66 -8.51 -3.79
N MET A 104 7.98 -9.56 -4.56
CA MET A 104 9.21 -10.34 -4.39
C MET A 104 10.47 -9.58 -4.79
N LEU A 105 10.38 -8.76 -5.85
CA LEU A 105 11.50 -7.94 -6.32
C LEU A 105 11.63 -6.63 -5.54
N ASN A 106 10.76 -6.40 -4.53
CA ASN A 106 10.60 -5.12 -3.85
C ASN A 106 10.41 -3.95 -4.83
N ILE A 107 9.83 -4.23 -6.00
CA ILE A 107 9.36 -3.21 -6.93
C ILE A 107 8.09 -2.68 -6.29
N LYS A 108 8.21 -1.61 -5.52
CA LYS A 108 7.02 -0.84 -5.17
C LYS A 108 6.60 -0.18 -6.47
N GLY A 109 5.38 -0.45 -6.95
CA GLY A 109 4.76 0.37 -7.99
C GLY A 109 5.04 1.84 -7.66
N GLU A 110 5.44 2.61 -8.66
CA GLU A 110 5.99 3.96 -8.50
C GLU A 110 5.05 4.87 -7.69
N GLU A 111 5.16 4.85 -6.36
CA GLU A 111 5.32 6.13 -5.67
C GLU A 111 6.70 6.60 -6.12
N GLU A 112 6.76 7.43 -7.17
CA GLU A 112 7.98 8.19 -7.47
C GLU A 112 8.47 8.72 -6.12
N LYS A 113 9.61 8.20 -5.64
CA LYS A 113 10.23 8.79 -4.47
C LYS A 113 10.45 10.24 -4.88
N PRO A 114 9.84 11.21 -4.19
CA PRO A 114 9.97 12.59 -4.58
C PRO A 114 11.46 12.89 -4.63
N ALA A 115 11.92 13.55 -5.70
CA ALA A 115 13.35 13.81 -5.89
C ALA A 115 13.94 14.38 -4.60
N LYS A 116 15.20 14.03 -4.29
CA LYS A 116 15.82 14.32 -2.98
C LYS A 116 15.64 15.79 -2.56
N ASN A 117 15.62 16.73 -3.50
CA ASN A 117 15.43 18.16 -3.23
C ASN A 117 14.09 18.70 -3.76
N SER A 118 13.00 17.93 -3.70
CA SER A 118 11.68 18.37 -4.16
C SER A 118 10.76 18.81 -3.02
N VAL A 119 9.83 19.71 -3.33
CA VAL A 119 8.78 20.15 -2.40
C VAL A 119 7.86 19.00 -2.00
N ASP A 120 7.61 18.06 -2.91
CA ASP A 120 6.79 16.87 -2.66
C ASP A 120 7.37 15.99 -1.55
N ARG A 121 8.70 15.92 -1.43
CA ARG A 121 9.40 15.22 -0.34
C ARG A 121 9.04 15.82 1.02
N ILE A 122 9.00 17.15 1.10
CA ILE A 122 8.63 17.88 2.31
C ILE A 122 7.15 17.67 2.65
N ILE A 123 6.27 17.73 1.65
CA ILE A 123 4.83 17.52 1.83
C ILE A 123 4.56 16.11 2.36
N LYS A 124 5.19 15.09 1.75
CA LYS A 124 5.09 13.69 2.18
C LYS A 124 5.63 13.50 3.59
N ALA A 125 6.80 14.04 3.91
CA ALA A 125 7.40 13.93 5.24
C ALA A 125 6.51 14.53 6.34
N ARG A 126 5.79 15.62 6.05
CA ARG A 126 4.85 16.26 6.99
C ARG A 126 3.58 15.44 7.27
N GLN A 127 3.27 14.43 6.47
CA GLN A 127 2.16 13.50 6.76
C GLN A 127 2.48 12.60 7.97
N ASN A 128 3.76 12.40 8.29
CA ASN A 128 4.18 11.73 9.50
C ASN A 128 4.12 12.69 10.70
N ILE A 129 3.27 12.37 11.67
CA ILE A 129 3.03 13.24 12.84
C ILE A 129 4.31 13.52 13.64
N LYS A 130 5.20 12.54 13.79
CA LYS A 130 6.45 12.69 14.55
C LYS A 130 7.43 13.64 13.85
N ILE A 131 7.53 13.54 12.53
CA ILE A 131 8.38 14.43 11.73
C ILE A 131 7.84 15.87 11.77
N ARG A 132 6.52 16.03 11.72
CA ARG A 132 5.88 17.34 11.87
C ARG A 132 6.19 17.98 13.22
N GLU A 133 6.01 17.23 14.31
CA GLU A 133 6.31 17.67 15.68
C GLU A 133 7.78 18.02 15.87
N MET A 134 8.70 17.24 15.31
CA MET A 134 10.12 17.56 15.27
C MET A 134 10.38 18.91 14.61
N PHE A 135 9.80 19.18 13.43
CA PHE A 135 9.97 20.48 12.77
C PHE A 135 9.35 21.64 13.57
N ASP A 136 8.20 21.43 14.20
CA ASP A 136 7.56 22.44 15.07
C ASP A 136 8.45 22.77 16.28
N TYR A 137 9.04 21.74 16.88
CA TYR A 137 9.94 21.91 18.01
C TYR A 137 11.21 22.65 17.60
N ILE A 138 11.83 22.26 16.47
CA ILE A 138 13.03 22.91 15.97
C ILE A 138 12.76 24.38 15.61
N ARG A 139 11.60 24.72 15.02
CA ARG A 139 11.17 26.11 14.81
C ARG A 139 11.09 26.89 16.13
N LYS A 140 10.52 26.26 17.17
CA LYS A 140 10.37 26.88 18.50
C LYS A 140 11.71 27.20 19.16
N ILE A 141 12.68 26.28 19.12
CA ILE A 141 14.01 26.50 19.72
C ILE A 141 14.89 27.43 18.88
N SER A 142 14.73 27.43 17.55
CA SER A 142 15.50 28.29 16.66
C SER A 142 14.94 29.71 16.56
N GLY A 143 13.67 29.92 16.94
CA GLY A 143 13.00 31.23 16.89
C GLY A 143 12.74 31.74 15.47
N ARG A 144 12.84 30.87 14.46
CA ARG A 144 12.63 31.22 13.04
C ARG A 144 12.05 30.05 12.25
N GLU A 145 11.63 30.34 11.03
CA GLU A 145 11.27 29.31 10.06
C GLU A 145 12.51 28.52 9.61
N LEU A 146 12.27 27.25 9.28
CA LEU A 146 13.29 26.36 8.73
C LEU A 146 13.37 26.53 7.23
N SER A 147 14.59 26.71 6.73
CA SER A 147 14.85 26.74 5.30
C SER A 147 14.67 25.33 4.69
N GLN A 148 14.46 25.27 3.37
CA GLN A 148 14.34 23.98 2.69
C GLN A 148 15.59 23.12 2.83
N ASN A 149 16.79 23.73 2.81
CA ASN A 149 18.04 23.01 2.98
C ASN A 149 18.16 22.35 4.37
N GLU A 150 17.69 23.03 5.42
CA GLU A 150 17.65 22.45 6.77
C GLU A 150 16.65 21.32 6.87
N ILE A 151 15.46 21.50 6.28
CA ILE A 151 14.45 20.45 6.20
C ILE A 151 15.02 19.21 5.50
N PHE A 152 15.68 19.38 4.35
CA PHE A 152 16.29 18.28 3.63
C PHE A 152 17.43 17.64 4.43
N ALA A 153 18.27 18.41 5.12
CA ALA A 153 19.33 17.87 5.97
C ALA A 153 18.77 16.99 7.11
N PHE A 154 17.70 17.44 7.77
CA PHE A 154 17.05 16.65 8.83
C PHE A 154 16.39 15.38 8.29
N LEU A 155 15.77 15.45 7.10
CA LEU A 155 15.21 14.27 6.44
C LEU A 155 16.31 13.29 6.00
N ASP A 156 17.43 13.80 5.48
CA ASP A 156 18.61 13.00 5.15
C ASP A 156 19.14 12.29 6.40
N TRP A 157 19.12 12.94 7.58
CA TRP A 157 19.55 12.28 8.82
C TRP A 157 18.65 11.11 9.24
N ILE A 158 17.35 11.26 9.05
CA ILE A 158 16.39 10.19 9.34
C ILE A 158 16.56 9.04 8.33
N GLU A 159 16.69 9.35 7.05
CA GLU A 159 16.71 8.36 5.97
C GLU A 159 18.06 7.63 5.84
N GLU A 160 19.19 8.36 5.94
CA GLU A 160 20.53 7.83 5.68
C GLU A 160 21.21 7.30 6.94
N TYR A 161 20.98 7.93 8.10
CA TYR A 161 21.57 7.51 9.37
C TYR A 161 20.58 6.80 10.30
N ASN A 162 19.34 6.58 9.84
CA ASN A 162 18.26 5.92 10.58
C ASN A 162 18.01 6.57 11.96
N PHE A 163 18.21 7.89 12.04
CA PHE A 163 17.95 8.65 13.27
C PHE A 163 16.45 8.76 13.50
N SER A 164 16.05 8.64 14.76
CA SER A 164 14.69 8.97 15.15
C SER A 164 14.51 10.50 15.16
N PRO A 165 13.29 11.03 14.99
CA PRO A 165 13.02 12.46 15.08
C PRO A 165 13.53 13.09 16.39
N GLU A 166 13.48 12.34 17.49
CA GLU A 166 13.96 12.76 18.81
C GLU A 166 15.49 12.93 18.84
N ILE A 167 16.24 12.07 18.14
CA ILE A 167 17.70 12.21 17.99
C ILE A 167 18.04 13.45 17.18
N VAL A 168 17.30 13.73 16.11
CA VAL A 168 17.48 14.94 15.30
C VAL A 168 17.27 16.19 16.16
N VAL A 169 16.20 16.24 16.97
CA VAL A 169 15.97 17.33 17.93
C VAL A 169 17.17 17.50 18.86
N MET A 170 17.64 16.40 19.47
CA MET A 170 18.75 16.43 20.43
C MET A 170 20.04 17.00 19.82
N ILE A 171 20.37 16.61 18.59
CA ILE A 171 21.53 17.12 17.85
C ILE A 171 21.39 18.62 17.61
N VAL A 172 20.20 19.08 17.20
CA VAL A 172 19.95 20.49 16.92
C VAL A 172 19.99 21.32 18.21
N GLU A 173 19.42 20.83 19.30
CA GLU A 173 19.49 21.47 20.62
C GLU A 173 20.93 21.63 21.11
N ASP A 174 21.76 20.59 21.01
CA ASP A 174 23.17 20.63 21.37
C ASP A 174 23.91 21.69 20.53
N CYS A 175 23.69 21.72 19.21
CA CYS A 175 24.25 22.73 18.31
C CYS A 175 23.89 24.17 18.74
N TYR A 176 22.62 24.42 19.11
CA TYR A 176 22.17 25.74 19.57
C TYR A 176 22.70 26.09 20.97
N SER A 177 22.86 25.11 21.85
CA SER A 177 23.37 25.32 23.20
C SER A 177 24.85 25.72 23.22
N ARG A 178 25.64 25.22 22.25
CA ARG A 178 27.07 25.54 22.07
C ARG A 178 27.34 26.87 21.37
N ASN A 179 26.31 27.46 20.76
CA ASN A 179 26.40 28.72 20.04
C ASN A 179 25.96 29.92 20.90
N LYS A 180 25.95 29.74 22.23
CA LYS A 180 25.78 30.78 23.26
C LYS A 180 27.09 31.07 23.96
#